data_AF-A0A928E5L5-F1
#
_entry.id   AF-A0A928E5L5-F1
#
_cell.length_a   1.000
_cell.length_b   1.000
_cell.length_c   1.000
_cell.angle_alpha   90.00
_cell.angle_beta   90.00
_cell.angle_gamma   90.00
#
_symmetry.space_group_name_H-M   'P 1'
#
loop_
_entity.id
_entity.type
_entity.pdbx_description
1 polymer ?
#
loop_
_entity_poly.entity_id
_entity_poly.type
_entity_poly.pdbx_seq_one_letter_code
_entity_poly.pdbx_strand_id
1 'polypeptide(L)' 'MKKIMYAKQSGNQVSLYDSSNREYCRVNGQLVSYTSDFVITSGGIFSTHNHVYDSNGKWVRDVQK' A
#
# COMPACT_ATOMS: atom_id res chain seq x y z
N MET A 1 8.38 14.19 -0.76
CA MET A 1 7.64 12.92 -0.75
C MET A 1 6.54 13.01 0.29
N LYS A 2 5.32 12.55 -0.03
CA LYS A 2 4.27 12.41 0.99
C LYS A 2 4.69 11.31 1.97
N LYS A 3 4.26 11.38 3.23
CA LYS A 3 4.46 10.29 4.20
C LYS A 3 3.15 9.57 4.42
N ILE A 4 3.20 8.24 4.48
CA ILE A 4 2.08 7.40 4.88
C ILE A 4 2.02 7.46 6.40
N MET A 5 1.00 8.11 6.94
CA MET A 5 0.75 8.11 8.39
C MET A 5 -0.10 6.92 8.80
N TYR A 6 -1.00 6.52 7.90
CA TYR A 6 -1.93 5.43 8.12
C TYR A 6 -2.33 4.82 6.79
N ALA A 7 -2.52 3.51 6.77
CA ALA A 7 -3.06 2.76 5.64
C ALA A 7 -4.31 1.99 6.07
N LYS A 8 -5.38 2.07 5.27
CA LYS A 8 -6.64 1.38 5.53
C LYS A 8 -6.99 0.46 4.38
N GLN A 9 -7.29 -0.79 4.68
CA GLN A 9 -7.85 -1.71 3.69
C GLN A 9 -9.37 -1.53 3.55
N SER A 10 -9.85 -1.56 2.31
CA SER A 10 -11.26 -1.66 1.96
C SER A 10 -11.41 -2.65 0.80
N GLY A 11 -11.88 -3.86 1.11
CA GLY A 11 -11.93 -4.96 0.13
C GLY A 11 -10.53 -5.32 -0.40
N ASN A 12 -10.37 -5.27 -1.71
CA ASN A 12 -9.10 -5.52 -2.41
C ASN A 12 -8.36 -4.22 -2.78
N GLN A 13 -8.56 -3.16 -2.00
CA GLN A 13 -7.86 -1.89 -2.15
C GLN A 13 -7.34 -1.41 -0.80
N VAL A 14 -6.27 -0.63 -0.84
CA VAL A 14 -5.64 0.00 0.32
C VAL A 14 -5.53 1.50 0.07
N SER A 15 -6.18 2.29 0.93
CA SER A 15 -6.10 3.75 0.96
C SER A 15 -4.97 4.21 1.87
N LEU A 16 -4.20 5.21 1.43
CA LEU A 16 -3.10 5.84 2.17
C LEU A 16 -3.50 7.24 2.63
N TYR A 17 -3.21 7.55 3.90
CA TYR A 17 -3.64 8.78 4.56
C TYR A 17 -2.46 9.62 5.05
N ASP A 18 -2.62 10.95 4.96
CA ASP A 18 -1.66 11.93 5.49
C ASP A 18 -1.87 12.18 6.99
N SER A 19 -1.05 13.08 7.56
CA SER A 19 -1.16 13.47 8.98
C SER A 19 -2.44 14.22 9.34
N SER A 20 -3.21 14.64 8.34
CA SER A 20 -4.52 15.29 8.50
C SER A 20 -5.67 14.30 8.31
N ASN A 21 -5.40 12.99 8.32
CA ASN A 21 -6.38 11.92 8.05
C ASN A 21 -7.07 12.04 6.68
N ARG A 22 -6.41 12.67 5.69
CA ARG A 22 -6.94 12.77 4.34
C ARG A 22 -6.36 11.66 3.48
N GLU A 23 -7.24 10.92 2.81
CA GLU A 23 -6.83 9.98 1.77
C GLU A 23 -6.18 10.76 0.63
N TYR A 24 -4.97 10.36 0.24
CA TYR A 24 -4.27 11.00 -0.88
C TYR A 24 -3.85 10.02 -1.97
N CYS A 25 -3.94 8.72 -1.71
CA CYS A 25 -3.56 7.69 -2.65
C CYS A 25 -4.32 6.39 -2.33
N ARG A 26 -4.54 5.58 -3.36
CA ARG A 26 -5.13 4.26 -3.24
C ARG A 26 -4.40 3.28 -4.14
N VAL A 27 -4.08 2.11 -3.62
CA VAL A 27 -3.42 1.01 -4.34
C VAL A 27 -4.28 -0.25 -4.30
N ASN A 28 -4.08 -1.15 -5.25
CA ASN A 28 -4.79 -2.43 -5.33
C ASN A 28 -4.09 -3.51 -4.50
N GLY A 29 -4.88 -4.48 -4.05
CA GLY A 29 -4.44 -5.63 -3.26
C GLY A 29 -4.89 -5.59 -1.81
N GLN A 30 -4.54 -6.64 -1.07
CA GLN A 30 -4.76 -6.74 0.37
C GLN A 30 -3.56 -6.17 1.11
N LEU A 31 -3.79 -5.36 2.14
CA LEU A 31 -2.72 -4.74 2.93
C LEU A 31 -1.91 -5.83 3.66
N VAL A 32 -0.60 -5.84 3.44
CA VAL A 32 0.34 -6.72 4.15
C VAL A 32 1.08 -5.93 5.23
N SER A 33 1.66 -4.81 4.86
CA SER A 33 2.41 -3.94 5.78
C SER A 33 2.56 -2.54 5.17
N TYR A 34 2.89 -1.56 6.00
CA TYR A 34 3.25 -0.23 5.54
C TYR A 34 4.28 0.42 6.46
N THR A 35 5.06 1.33 5.90
CA THR A 35 5.97 2.24 6.60
C THR A 35 5.62 3.68 6.22
N SER A 36 6.35 4.67 6.72
CA SER A 36 6.19 6.07 6.29
C SER A 36 6.39 6.29 4.79
N ASP A 37 7.12 5.40 4.12
CA ASP A 37 7.63 5.62 2.77
C ASP A 37 7.12 4.58 1.76
N PHE A 38 6.67 3.42 2.23
CA PHE A 38 6.21 2.32 1.38
C PHE A 38 4.94 1.66 1.91
N VAL A 39 4.13 1.13 1.01
CA VAL A 39 3.05 0.19 1.32
C VAL A 39 3.28 -1.11 0.57
N ILE A 40 3.03 -2.22 1.27
CA ILE A 40 3.14 -3.56 0.72
C ILE A 40 1.72 -4.14 0.64
N THR A 41 1.31 -4.52 -0.56
CA THR A 41 0.05 -5.24 -0.77
C THR A 41 0.29 -6.61 -1.38
N SER A 42 -0.64 -7.54 -1.17
CA SER A 42 -0.64 -8.82 -1.88
C SER A 42 -1.75 -8.83 -2.94
N GLY A 43 -1.49 -9.44 -4.10
CA GLY A 43 -2.50 -9.66 -5.13
C GLY A 43 -3.59 -10.68 -4.76
N GLY A 44 -3.69 -11.09 -3.49
CA GLY A 44 -4.65 -12.08 -2.99
C GLY A 44 -4.01 -13.41 -2.57
N ILE A 45 -4.85 -14.39 -2.25
CA ILE A 45 -4.47 -15.72 -1.72
C ILE A 45 -3.56 -16.49 -2.69
N PHE A 46 -3.80 -16.40 -3.99
CA PHE A 46 -3.02 -17.10 -5.01
C PHE A 46 -1.80 -16.31 -5.51
N SER A 47 -1.61 -15.08 -5.05
CA SER A 47 -0.44 -14.29 -5.44
C SER A 47 0.80 -14.84 -4.77
N THR A 48 1.79 -15.20 -5.59
CA THR A 48 3.13 -15.64 -5.18
C THR A 48 4.07 -14.48 -4.85
N HIS A 49 3.64 -13.25 -5.12
CA HIS A 49 4.39 -12.03 -4.88
C HIS A 49 3.56 -10.99 -4.12
N ASN A 50 4.25 -10.14 -3.37
CA ASN A 50 3.75 -8.92 -2.77
C ASN A 50 4.26 -7.72 -3.59
N HIS A 51 3.40 -6.73 -3.80
CA HIS A 51 3.72 -5.50 -4.50
C HIS A 51 4.13 -4.42 -3.50
N VAL A 52 5.27 -3.78 -3.75
CA VAL A 52 5.73 -2.63 -2.97
C VAL A 52 5.45 -1.36 -3.76
N TYR A 53 4.65 -0.48 -3.17
CA TYR A 53 4.40 0.86 -3.69
C TYR A 53 5.11 1.89 -2.82
N ASP A 54 5.57 2.98 -3.42
CA ASP A 54 6.03 4.15 -2.69
C ASP A 54 4.85 4.93 -2.08
N SER A 55 5.15 5.96 -1.31
CA SER A 55 4.16 6.84 -0.70
C SER A 55 3.38 7.70 -1.68
N ASN A 56 3.61 7.60 -2.99
CA ASN A 56 2.77 8.21 -4.02
C ASN A 56 1.86 7.17 -4.69
N GLY A 57 1.95 5.89 -4.29
CA GLY A 57 1.24 4.78 -4.93
C GLY A 57 1.91 4.29 -6.21
N LYS A 58 3.15 4.68 -6.49
CA LYS A 58 3.90 4.17 -7.63
C LYS A 58 4.48 2.80 -7.26
N TRP A 59 4.24 1.81 -8.11
CA TRP A 59 4.86 0.50 -7.96
C TRP A 59 6.39 0.62 -8.10
N VAL A 60 7.11 0.13 -7.09
CA VAL A 60 8.58 0.16 -7.02
C VAL A 60 9.17 -1.20 -7.39
N ARG A 61 8.68 -2.27 -6.75
CA ARG A 61 9.17 -3.63 -6.97
C ARG A 61 8.19 -4.67 -6.43
N ASP A 62 8.42 -5.92 -6.80
CA ASP A 62 7.80 -7.07 -6.16
C ASP A 62 8.75 -7.73 -5.17
N VAL A 63 8.18 -8.41 -4.18
CA VAL A 63 8.89 -9.23 -3.21
C VAL A 63 8.20 -10.60 -3.16
N GLN A 64 8.95 -11.68 -3.23
CA GLN A 64 8.38 -13.01 -3.03
C GLN A 64 7.80 -13.13 -1.62
N LYS A 65 6.67 -13.84 -1.52
CA LYS A 65 6.05 -14.19 -0.23
C LYS A 65 6.88 -15.22 0.53
#